data_AF-A0A655YFY6-F1
#
_entry.id   AF-A0A655YFY6-F1
#
_cell.length_a   1.000
_cell.length_b   1.000
_cell.length_c   1.000
_cell.angle_alpha   90.00
_cell.angle_beta   90.00
_cell.angle_gamma   90.00
#
_symmetry.space_group_name_H-M   'P 1'
#
loop_
_entity.id
_entity.type
_entity.pdbx_description
1 polymer ?
#
loop_
_entity_poly.entity_id
_entity_poly.type
_entity_poly.pdbx_seq_one_letter_code
_entity_poly.pdbx_strand_id
1 'polypeptide(L)' 'MGVAKVAKRFDVPVLALCGCTGDNYQAVYQCGIDAVFAAVPRAMSLEDALKESDFNLADLAENVARLWVLSK' A
#
# COMPACT_ATOMS: atom_id res chain seq x y z
N MET A 1 3.00 11.89 1.05
CA MET A 1 4.00 12.49 0.13
C MET A 1 5.35 12.80 0.76
N GLY A 2 5.52 12.79 2.10
CA GLY A 2 6.82 13.12 2.73
C GLY A 2 7.88 12.04 2.55
N VAL A 3 7.58 10.82 3.02
CA VAL A 3 8.50 9.66 2.96
C VAL A 3 8.97 9.38 1.53
N ALA A 4 8.04 9.35 0.57
CA ALA A 4 8.34 9.11 -0.84
C ALA A 4 9.34 10.11 -1.45
N LYS A 5 9.21 11.41 -1.11
CA LYS A 5 10.15 12.44 -1.57
C LYS A 5 11.56 12.26 -1.00
N VAL A 6 11.67 11.74 0.23
CA VAL A 6 12.97 11.45 0.84
C VAL A 6 13.58 10.22 0.21
N ALA A 7 12.83 9.11 0.11
CA ALA A 7 13.28 7.85 -0.47
C ALA A 7 13.80 8.02 -1.92
N LYS A 8 13.12 8.83 -2.73
CA LYS A 8 13.57 9.20 -4.09
C LYS A 8 14.97 9.80 -4.16
N ARG A 9 15.43 10.51 -3.12
CA ARG A 9 16.79 11.07 -3.09
C ARG A 9 17.87 9.99 -2.95
N PHE A 10 17.48 8.80 -2.51
CA PHE A 10 18.34 7.65 -2.28
C PHE A 10 18.05 6.50 -3.23
N ASP A 11 17.23 6.73 -4.26
CA ASP A 11 16.82 5.70 -5.24
C ASP A 11 16.20 4.44 -4.58
N VAL A 12 15.48 4.65 -3.47
CA VAL A 12 14.81 3.56 -2.75
C VAL A 12 13.36 3.44 -3.23
N PRO A 13 12.90 2.25 -3.65
CA PRO A 13 11.53 2.02 -4.07
C PRO A 13 10.55 2.15 -2.90
N VAL A 14 9.36 2.68 -3.17
CA VAL A 14 8.33 3.01 -2.17
C VAL A 14 7.00 2.38 -2.56
N LEU A 15 6.54 1.45 -1.73
CA LEU A 15 5.24 0.82 -1.86
C LEU A 15 4.29 1.37 -0.79
N ALA A 16 3.09 1.81 -1.19
CA ALA A 16 2.08 2.26 -0.25
C ALA A 16 1.07 1.15 0.04
N LEU A 17 0.96 0.76 1.31
CA LEU A 17 -0.10 -0.11 1.81
C LEU A 17 -1.10 0.76 2.57
N CYS A 18 -2.33 0.87 2.09
CA CYS A 18 -3.38 1.69 2.69
C CYS A 18 -4.65 0.88 2.94
N GLY A 19 -5.57 1.37 3.78
CA GLY A 19 -6.84 0.68 4.01
C GLY A 19 -7.67 0.57 2.73
N CYS A 20 -7.95 1.71 2.10
CA CYS A 20 -8.64 1.80 0.82
C CYS A 20 -8.02 2.89 -0.07
N THR A 21 -8.30 2.85 -1.36
CA THR A 21 -7.96 3.91 -2.31
C THR A 21 -9.16 4.81 -2.52
N GLY A 22 -8.95 6.12 -2.45
CA GLY A 22 -9.94 7.10 -2.89
C GLY A 22 -9.87 7.35 -4.40
N ASP A 23 -10.79 8.18 -4.89
CA ASP A 23 -10.77 8.64 -6.27
C ASP A 23 -9.45 9.35 -6.59
N ASN A 24 -8.92 9.12 -7.80
CA ASN A 24 -7.69 9.73 -8.30
C ASN A 24 -6.44 9.50 -7.42
N TYR A 25 -6.39 8.41 -6.65
CA TYR A 25 -5.21 8.07 -5.83
C TYR A 25 -3.91 8.00 -6.65
N GLN A 26 -3.99 7.76 -7.96
CA GLN A 26 -2.84 7.67 -8.88
C GLN A 26 -1.97 8.93 -8.89
N ALA A 27 -2.48 10.08 -8.43
CA ALA A 27 -1.67 11.29 -8.23
C ALA A 27 -0.45 11.05 -7.31
N VAL A 28 -0.49 10.02 -6.43
CA VAL A 28 0.63 9.65 -5.57
C VAL A 28 1.87 9.16 -6.33
N TYR A 29 1.72 8.69 -7.56
CA TYR A 29 2.85 8.27 -8.39
C TYR A 29 3.76 9.44 -8.76
N GLN A 30 3.17 10.62 -9.02
CA GLN A 30 3.93 11.87 -9.20
C GLN A 30 4.71 12.23 -7.92
N CYS A 31 4.13 11.87 -6.77
CA CYS A 31 4.70 11.87 -5.42
C CYS A 31 5.96 11.02 -5.22
N GLY A 32 6.19 10.01 -6.07
CA GLY A 32 7.26 9.04 -5.89
C GLY A 32 6.93 7.81 -5.07
N ILE A 33 5.66 7.47 -5.01
CA ILE A 33 5.24 6.11 -4.67
C ILE A 33 5.31 5.30 -5.96
N ASP A 34 5.83 4.08 -5.92
CA ASP A 34 6.00 3.22 -7.10
C ASP A 34 4.81 2.28 -7.30
N ALA A 35 4.19 1.84 -6.21
CA ALA A 35 2.96 1.03 -6.24
C ALA A 35 2.07 1.31 -5.02
N VAL A 36 0.77 1.05 -5.19
CA VAL A 36 -0.25 1.26 -4.15
C VAL A 36 -1.10 0.01 -4.04
N PHE A 37 -1.35 -0.43 -2.82
CA PHE A 37 -2.16 -1.60 -2.50
C PHE A 37 -3.17 -1.24 -1.41
N ALA A 38 -4.41 -1.69 -1.59
CA ALA A 38 -5.47 -1.56 -0.60
C ALA A 38 -5.56 -2.83 0.26
N ALA A 39 -5.65 -2.66 1.57
CA ALA A 39 -5.69 -3.74 2.55
C ALA A 39 -7.09 -4.31 2.73
N VAL A 40 -8.16 -3.54 2.47
CA VAL A 40 -9.54 -4.04 2.55
C VAL A 40 -9.78 -5.06 1.43
N PRO A 41 -9.93 -6.36 1.74
CA PRO A 41 -9.93 -7.42 0.72
C PRO A 41 -11.29 -7.62 0.03
N ARG A 42 -12.36 -7.08 0.61
CA ARG A 42 -13.75 -7.29 0.18
C ARG A 42 -14.64 -6.12 0.60
N ALA A 43 -15.82 -6.01 0.00
CA ALA A 43 -16.85 -5.13 0.51
C ALA A 43 -17.21 -5.54 1.95
N MET A 44 -17.15 -4.58 2.88
CA MET A 44 -17.41 -4.78 4.30
C MET A 44 -17.85 -3.47 4.96
N SER A 45 -18.37 -3.55 6.18
CA SER A 45 -18.66 -2.36 6.97
C SER A 45 -17.37 -1.66 7.40
N LEU A 46 -17.45 -0.36 7.71
CA LEU A 46 -16.31 0.36 8.27
C LEU A 46 -15.85 -0.23 9.61
N GLU A 47 -16.80 -0.69 10.43
CA GLU A 47 -16.52 -1.33 11.72
C GLU A 47 -15.70 -2.62 11.52
N ASP A 48 -16.11 -3.48 10.59
CA ASP A 48 -15.36 -4.70 10.26
C ASP A 48 -13.98 -4.37 9.69
N ALA A 49 -13.88 -3.36 8.82
CA ALA A 49 -12.59 -2.95 8.23
C ALA A 49 -11.58 -2.47 9.28
N LEU A 50 -12.05 -1.77 10.31
CA LEU A 50 -11.21 -1.33 11.42
C LEU A 50 -10.89 -2.48 12.37
N LYS A 51 -11.84 -3.39 12.63
CA LYS A 51 -11.64 -4.55 13.50
C LYS A 51 -10.68 -5.58 12.90
N GLU A 52 -10.73 -5.76 11.59
CA GLU A 52 -9.89 -6.70 10.83
C GLU A 52 -8.60 -6.05 10.31
N SER A 53 -8.31 -4.77 10.62
CA SER A 53 -7.23 -4.01 9.97
C SER A 53 -5.84 -4.63 10.13
N ASP A 54 -5.54 -5.17 11.31
CA ASP A 54 -4.23 -5.74 11.62
C ASP A 54 -3.97 -7.00 10.79
N PHE A 55 -4.99 -7.86 10.69
CA PHE A 55 -4.93 -9.09 9.89
C PHE A 55 -4.84 -8.76 8.40
N ASN A 56 -5.73 -7.88 7.92
CA ASN A 56 -5.79 -7.48 6.52
C ASN A 56 -4.49 -6.82 6.04
N LEU A 57 -3.87 -5.98 6.88
CA LEU A 57 -2.61 -5.32 6.55
C LEU A 57 -1.44 -6.32 6.55
N ALA A 58 -1.40 -7.27 7.49
CA ALA A 58 -0.37 -8.30 7.55
C ALA A 58 -0.44 -9.22 6.32
N ASP A 59 -1.63 -9.70 5.96
CA ASP A 59 -1.86 -10.53 4.77
C ASP A 59 -1.47 -9.79 3.49
N LEU A 60 -1.83 -8.51 3.36
CA LEU A 60 -1.42 -7.69 2.23
C LEU A 60 0.10 -7.55 2.16
N ALA A 61 0.76 -7.25 3.28
CA ALA A 61 2.21 -7.09 3.34
C ALA A 61 2.93 -8.39 2.98
N GLU A 62 2.44 -9.55 3.45
CA GLU A 62 2.98 -10.85 3.09
C GLU A 62 2.86 -11.11 1.58
N ASN A 63 1.69 -10.87 1.00
CA ASN A 63 1.47 -11.07 -0.43
C ASN A 63 2.36 -10.17 -1.30
N VAL A 64 2.51 -8.90 -0.91
CA VAL A 64 3.43 -7.95 -1.59
C VAL A 64 4.87 -8.43 -1.46
N ALA A 65 5.30 -8.91 -0.29
CA ALA A 65 6.63 -9.46 -0.09
C ALA A 65 6.88 -10.74 -0.92
N ARG A 66 5.90 -11.64 -1.01
CA ARG A 66 5.96 -12.83 -1.86
C ARG A 66 6.15 -12.44 -3.33
N LEU A 67 5.36 -11.49 -3.84
CA LEU A 67 5.51 -10.96 -5.19
C LEU A 67 6.90 -10.35 -5.41
N TRP A 68 7.41 -9.59 -4.44
CA TRP A 68 8.72 -8.97 -4.49
C TRP A 68 9.85 -10.02 -4.61
N VAL A 69 9.75 -11.11 -3.84
CA VAL A 69 10.73 -12.20 -3.88
C VAL A 69 10.70 -12.94 -5.23
N LEU A 70 9.53 -13.09 -5.86
CA LEU A 70 9.39 -13.71 -7.18
C LEU A 70 9.91 -12.83 -8.32
N SER A 71 9.98 -11.52 -8.11
CA SER A 71 10.40 -10.54 -9.13
C SER A 71 11.92 -10.39 -9.23
N LYS A 72 12.68 -11.22 -8.52
CA LYS A 72 14.15 -11.29 -8.58
C LYS A 72 14.65 -12.22 -9.66
#